data_AF-A0A929KWU8-F1
#
_entry.id   AF-A0A929KWU8-F1
#
_cell.length_a   1.000
_cell.length_b   1.000
_cell.length_c   1.000
_cell.angle_alpha   90.00
_cell.angle_beta   90.00
_cell.angle_gamma   90.00
#
_symmetry.space_group_name_H-M   'P 1'
#
loop_
_entity.id
_entity.type
_entity.pdbx_description
1 polymer ?
#
loop_
_entity_poly.entity_id
_entity_poly.type
_entity_poly.pdbx_seq_one_letter_code
_entity_poly.pdbx_strand_id
1 'polypeptide(L)'
;MPPTYKIGSSTDRIKITVNISADAPAATEVRLLTIPSGGKFTVLSTSQDATGDIHGELIGDHTTLKGKRLQVFTQVSIPDHHSEEERKRIADNVTAAYTLEHGEEGKKRFAAASIDFIDPNVFINFLVDPK
;
A
#
# COMPACT_ATOMS: atom_id res chain seq x y z
N MET A 1 -3.52 5.51 -15.57
CA MET A 1 -2.06 5.28 -15.42
C MET A 1 -1.77 5.18 -13.93
N PRO A 2 -0.97 4.21 -13.47
CA PRO A 2 -0.57 4.15 -12.06
C PRO A 2 0.25 5.41 -11.69
N PRO A 3 0.11 5.92 -10.46
CA PRO A 3 0.91 7.04 -10.00
C PRO A 3 2.40 6.72 -10.01
N THR A 4 3.22 7.72 -10.28
CA THR A 4 4.69 7.58 -10.33
C THR A 4 5.35 8.42 -9.26
N TYR A 5 6.48 7.93 -8.73
CA TYR A 5 7.30 8.62 -7.74
C TYR A 5 8.72 8.79 -8.27
N LYS A 6 9.28 10.00 -8.22
CA LYS A 6 10.68 10.20 -8.64
C LYS A 6 11.61 10.09 -7.44
N ILE A 7 12.44 9.06 -7.48
CA ILE A 7 13.45 8.82 -6.46
C ILE A 7 14.73 9.64 -6.76
N GLY A 8 14.99 9.94 -8.04
CA GLY A 8 16.17 10.68 -8.50
C GLY A 8 17.44 9.84 -8.40
N SER A 9 18.57 10.47 -8.11
CA SER A 9 19.86 9.81 -7.83
C SER A 9 20.25 9.89 -6.35
N SER A 10 19.31 10.20 -5.46
CA SER A 10 19.59 10.36 -4.04
C SER A 10 19.98 9.03 -3.40
N THR A 11 20.97 9.05 -2.50
CA THR A 11 21.30 7.93 -1.61
C THR A 11 20.40 7.86 -0.38
N ASP A 12 19.45 8.79 -0.26
CA ASP A 12 18.52 8.82 0.86
C ASP A 12 17.64 7.58 0.86
N ARG A 13 17.40 7.06 2.06
CA ARG A 13 16.48 5.96 2.25
C ARG A 13 15.05 6.45 2.12
N ILE A 14 14.27 5.76 1.31
CA ILE A 14 12.86 6.04 1.09
C ILE A 14 12.06 5.45 2.23
N LYS A 15 11.15 6.25 2.77
CA LYS A 15 10.19 5.83 3.78
C LYS A 15 8.79 5.75 3.19
N ILE A 16 7.99 4.81 3.71
CA ILE A 16 6.56 4.74 3.42
C ILE A 16 5.76 4.93 4.70
N THR A 17 4.71 5.72 4.59
CA THR A 17 3.62 5.73 5.57
C THR A 17 2.36 5.29 4.88
N VAL A 18 1.63 4.35 5.49
CA VAL A 18 0.32 3.90 5.04
C VAL A 18 -0.68 4.20 6.15
N ASN A 19 -1.74 4.92 5.81
CA ASN A 19 -2.84 5.20 6.72
C ASN A 19 -4.11 4.58 6.13
N ILE A 20 -4.71 3.68 6.87
CA ILE A 20 -5.95 2.99 6.54
C ILE A 20 -7.04 3.49 7.47
N SER A 21 -8.22 3.77 6.91
CA SER A 21 -9.43 4.02 7.68
C SER A 21 -10.46 2.97 7.30
N ALA A 22 -10.82 2.14 8.27
CA ALA A 22 -11.79 1.06 8.12
C ALA A 22 -12.53 0.86 9.45
N ASP A 23 -13.79 0.40 9.38
CA ASP A 23 -14.61 0.05 10.55
C ASP A 23 -14.34 -1.39 11.05
N ALA A 24 -13.28 -2.02 10.54
CA ALA A 24 -12.93 -3.40 10.80
C ALA A 24 -11.40 -3.59 10.83
N PRO A 25 -10.89 -4.64 11.50
CA PRO A 25 -9.46 -4.94 11.53
C PRO A 25 -8.85 -5.02 10.13
N ALA A 26 -7.70 -4.37 9.95
CA ALA A 26 -6.96 -4.36 8.71
C ALA A 26 -5.51 -4.84 8.90
N ALA A 27 -4.97 -5.47 7.86
CA ALA A 27 -3.58 -5.86 7.77
C ALA A 27 -3.00 -5.38 6.44
N THR A 28 -1.89 -4.65 6.50
CA THR A 28 -1.26 -4.06 5.31
C THR A 28 0.13 -4.62 5.09
N GLU A 29 0.47 -4.82 3.81
CA GLU A 29 1.79 -5.23 3.35
C GLU A 29 2.26 -4.35 2.20
N VAL A 30 3.54 -3.97 2.23
CA VAL A 30 4.24 -3.28 1.16
C VAL A 30 5.14 -4.27 0.44
N ARG A 31 4.91 -4.46 -0.85
CA ARG A 31 5.58 -5.41 -1.73
C ARG A 31 6.37 -4.69 -2.80
N LEU A 32 7.57 -5.21 -3.08
CA LEU A 32 8.40 -4.80 -4.20
C LEU A 32 8.33 -5.85 -5.31
N LEU A 33 7.76 -5.49 -6.44
CA LEU A 33 7.66 -6.35 -7.62
C LEU A 33 8.84 -6.07 -8.56
N THR A 34 9.62 -7.11 -8.82
CA THR A 34 10.69 -7.03 -9.84
C THR A 34 10.14 -7.42 -11.20
N ILE A 35 10.07 -6.46 -12.13
CA ILE A 35 9.76 -6.68 -13.55
C ILE A 35 11.12 -6.84 -14.26
N PRO A 36 11.41 -7.90 -15.05
CA PRO A 36 10.51 -8.82 -15.74
C PRO A 36 10.44 -10.23 -15.14
N SER A 37 10.92 -10.46 -13.91
CA SER A 37 11.21 -11.80 -13.36
C SER A 37 10.00 -12.65 -12.93
N GLY A 38 8.86 -12.54 -13.62
CA GLY A 38 7.75 -13.49 -13.46
C GLY A 38 7.03 -13.44 -12.11
N GLY A 39 6.86 -12.25 -11.52
CA GLY A 39 5.96 -12.08 -10.36
C GLY A 39 6.56 -12.36 -8.98
N LYS A 40 7.90 -12.50 -8.87
CA LYS A 40 8.53 -12.48 -7.55
C LYS A 40 8.34 -11.13 -6.88
N PHE A 41 7.78 -11.14 -5.68
CA PHE A 41 7.68 -9.98 -4.82
C PHE A 41 8.56 -10.16 -3.57
N THR A 42 9.05 -9.05 -3.04
CA THR A 42 9.72 -9.00 -1.75
C THR A 42 8.88 -8.16 -0.81
N VAL A 43 8.57 -8.70 0.36
CA VAL A 43 7.90 -7.93 1.43
C VAL A 43 8.89 -6.94 2.01
N LEU A 44 8.56 -5.66 1.98
CA LEU A 44 9.39 -4.58 2.52
C LEU A 44 8.93 -4.12 3.90
N SER A 45 7.62 -4.14 4.15
CA SER A 45 7.03 -3.71 5.41
C SER A 45 5.63 -4.30 5.60
N THR A 46 5.22 -4.48 6.85
CA THR A 46 3.89 -4.95 7.25
C THR A 46 3.37 -4.10 8.40
N SER A 47 2.05 -3.90 8.47
CA SER A 47 1.42 -3.32 9.66
C SER A 47 1.70 -4.21 10.88
N GLN A 48 1.84 -3.59 12.05
CA GLN A 48 2.18 -4.29 13.30
C GLN A 48 0.96 -4.53 14.19
N ASP A 49 -0.17 -3.90 13.86
CA ASP A 49 -1.42 -4.01 14.59
C ASP A 49 -2.62 -4.12 13.63
N ALA A 50 -3.80 -4.20 14.22
CA ALA A 50 -5.08 -4.37 13.53
C ALA A 50 -5.62 -3.08 12.88
N THR A 51 -4.92 -1.94 12.98
CA THR A 51 -5.32 -0.72 12.26
C THR A 51 -5.01 -0.83 10.76
N GLY A 52 -4.04 -1.67 10.41
CA GLY A 52 -3.49 -1.76 9.05
C GLY A 52 -2.52 -0.63 8.72
N ASP A 53 -2.17 0.24 9.67
CA ASP A 53 -1.25 1.34 9.42
C ASP A 53 0.21 0.89 9.37
N ILE A 54 1.02 1.66 8.63
CA ILE A 54 2.47 1.56 8.59
C ILE A 54 3.04 2.95 8.83
N HIS A 55 3.85 3.12 9.86
CA HIS A 55 4.29 4.45 10.33
C HIS A 55 5.74 4.77 9.95
N GLY A 56 5.95 5.29 8.73
CA GLY A 56 7.24 5.84 8.32
C GLY A 56 8.37 4.81 8.20
N GLU A 57 8.02 3.60 7.77
CA GLU A 57 8.94 2.47 7.66
C GLU A 57 9.91 2.64 6.49
N LEU A 58 11.16 2.23 6.70
CA LEU A 58 12.19 2.26 5.67
C LEU A 58 11.98 1.12 4.68
N ILE A 59 11.78 1.44 3.41
CA ILE A 59 11.50 0.43 2.36
C ILE A 59 12.67 0.22 1.39
N GLY A 60 13.72 1.02 1.50
CA GLY A 60 14.93 0.86 0.68
C GLY A 60 15.54 2.19 0.29
N ASP A 61 16.41 2.17 -0.71
CA ASP A 61 17.04 3.34 -1.32
C ASP A 61 16.83 3.36 -2.85
N HIS A 62 17.42 4.33 -3.53
CA HIS A 62 17.39 4.41 -4.99
C HIS A 62 17.84 3.12 -5.69
N THR A 63 18.92 2.48 -5.22
CA THR A 63 19.47 1.28 -5.86
C THR A 63 18.53 0.09 -5.74
N THR A 64 17.84 -0.04 -4.61
CA THR A 64 16.91 -1.14 -4.38
C THR A 64 15.58 -0.93 -5.07
N LEU A 65 15.11 0.31 -5.23
CA LEU A 65 13.76 0.62 -5.72
C LEU A 65 13.70 0.97 -7.21
N LYS A 66 14.78 1.45 -7.82
CA LYS A 66 14.77 1.89 -9.23
C LYS A 66 14.30 0.79 -10.18
N GLY A 67 13.36 1.13 -11.05
CA GLY A 67 12.82 0.23 -12.08
C GLY A 67 11.99 -0.95 -11.54
N LYS A 68 11.61 -0.92 -10.26
CA LYS A 68 10.75 -1.92 -9.63
C LYS A 68 9.42 -1.31 -9.24
N ARG A 69 8.34 -2.07 -9.28
CA ARG A 69 7.03 -1.54 -8.87
C ARG A 69 6.81 -1.74 -7.38
N LEU A 70 6.37 -0.70 -6.68
CA LEU A 70 5.91 -0.80 -5.31
C LEU A 70 4.40 -1.11 -5.33
N GLN A 71 3.97 -2.13 -4.60
CA GLN A 71 2.56 -2.43 -4.37
C GLN A 71 2.28 -2.34 -2.88
N VAL A 72 1.22 -1.64 -2.50
CA VAL A 72 0.67 -1.72 -1.15
C VAL A 72 -0.62 -2.50 -1.23
N PHE A 73 -0.74 -3.53 -0.40
CA PHE A 73 -1.88 -4.43 -0.32
C PHE A 73 -2.42 -4.40 1.10
N THR A 74 -3.69 -4.03 1.26
CA THR A 74 -4.37 -4.08 2.56
C THR A 74 -5.52 -5.06 2.47
N GLN A 75 -5.61 -5.96 3.45
CA GLN A 75 -6.76 -6.82 3.67
C GLN A 75 -7.56 -6.28 4.86
N VAL A 76 -8.85 -6.03 4.68
CA VAL A 76 -9.79 -5.72 5.77
C VAL A 76 -10.68 -6.93 6.01
N SER A 77 -10.72 -7.37 7.27
CA SER A 77 -11.47 -8.55 7.70
C SER A 77 -12.83 -8.14 8.24
N ILE A 78 -13.89 -8.34 7.46
CA ILE A 78 -15.25 -8.01 7.87
C ILE A 78 -15.92 -9.28 8.42
N PRO A 79 -16.45 -9.27 9.66
CA PRO A 79 -17.07 -10.46 10.23
C PRO A 79 -18.31 -10.97 9.48
N ASP A 80 -18.43 -12.29 9.37
CA ASP A 80 -19.54 -12.96 8.65
C ASP A 80 -20.92 -12.82 9.33
N HIS A 81 -20.96 -12.33 10.57
CA HIS A 81 -22.23 -12.11 11.28
C HIS A 81 -22.99 -10.87 10.78
N HIS A 82 -22.35 -10.02 9.97
CA HIS A 82 -23.01 -8.94 9.25
C HIS A 82 -23.72 -9.48 8.01
N SER A 83 -24.84 -8.85 7.62
CA SER A 83 -25.47 -9.09 6.32
C SER A 83 -24.55 -8.71 5.15
N GLU A 84 -24.80 -9.24 3.95
CA GLU A 84 -24.03 -8.90 2.75
C GLU A 84 -24.07 -7.40 2.45
N GLU A 85 -25.24 -6.76 2.65
CA GLU A 85 -25.42 -5.32 2.48
C GLU A 85 -24.59 -4.51 3.48
N GLU A 86 -24.52 -4.96 4.74
CA GLU A 86 -23.67 -4.33 5.76
C GLU A 86 -22.19 -4.49 5.45
N ARG A 87 -21.75 -5.69 5.03
CA ARG A 87 -20.36 -5.94 4.65
C ARG A 87 -19.95 -5.05 3.47
N LYS A 88 -20.83 -4.92 2.48
CA LYS A 88 -20.61 -4.02 1.35
C LYS A 88 -20.52 -2.56 1.76
N ARG A 89 -21.40 -2.09 2.65
CA ARG A 89 -21.35 -0.71 3.17
C ARG A 89 -20.05 -0.45 3.95
N ILE A 90 -19.61 -1.41 4.76
CA ILE A 90 -18.33 -1.31 5.48
C ILE A 90 -17.19 -1.23 4.47
N ALA A 91 -17.20 -2.07 3.43
CA ALA A 91 -16.21 -2.06 2.36
C ALA A 91 -16.15 -0.72 1.60
N ASP A 92 -17.31 -0.12 1.29
CA ASP A 92 -17.41 1.15 0.56
C ASP A 92 -16.86 2.34 1.36
N ASN A 93 -16.81 2.24 2.70
CA ASN A 93 -16.26 3.27 3.57
C ASN A 93 -14.75 3.14 3.78
N VAL A 94 -14.13 2.07 3.31
CA VAL A 94 -12.70 1.85 3.48
C VAL A 94 -11.92 2.85 2.63
N THR A 95 -11.01 3.59 3.26
CA THR A 95 -10.12 4.53 2.56
C THR A 95 -8.67 4.29 2.93
N ALA A 96 -7.76 4.64 2.02
CA ALA A 96 -6.34 4.52 2.23
C ALA A 96 -5.58 5.73 1.68
N ALA A 97 -4.55 6.15 2.41
CA ALA A 97 -3.61 7.17 1.97
C ALA A 97 -2.18 6.72 2.21
N TYR A 98 -1.37 6.84 1.18
CA TYR A 98 0.03 6.43 1.19
C TYR A 98 0.91 7.64 1.03
N THR A 99 2.01 7.69 1.75
CA THR A 99 2.99 8.77 1.64
C THR A 99 4.37 8.17 1.45
N LEU A 100 5.05 8.60 0.39
CA LEU A 100 6.48 8.34 0.22
C LEU A 100 7.24 9.58 0.63
N GLU A 101 8.31 9.37 1.40
CA GLU A 101 9.21 10.42 1.87
C GLU A 101 10.64 10.15 1.43
N HIS A 102 11.41 11.22 1.25
CA HIS A 102 12.78 11.29 0.71
C HIS A 102 12.90 11.07 -0.80
N GLY A 103 14.09 11.22 -1.37
CA GLY A 103 14.28 11.24 -2.83
C GLY A 103 13.94 12.61 -3.45
N GLU A 104 13.87 12.67 -4.77
CA GLU A 104 13.77 13.94 -5.50
C GLU A 104 12.44 14.68 -5.28
N GLU A 105 11.32 13.95 -5.10
CA GLU A 105 10.02 14.58 -4.83
C GLU A 105 9.81 14.93 -3.34
N GLY A 106 10.79 14.65 -2.47
CA GLY A 106 10.71 14.96 -1.05
C GLY A 106 9.60 14.18 -0.35
N LYS A 107 8.40 14.74 -0.22
CA LYS A 107 7.24 14.09 0.42
C LYS A 107 6.06 14.12 -0.54
N LYS A 108 5.57 12.96 -0.96
CA LYS A 108 4.42 12.84 -1.86
C LYS A 108 3.36 11.91 -1.30
N ARG A 109 2.13 12.41 -1.28
CA ARG A 109 0.94 11.67 -0.85
C ARG A 109 0.18 11.14 -2.07
N PHE A 110 -0.38 9.96 -1.91
CA PHE A 110 -1.23 9.29 -2.88
C PHE A 110 -2.51 8.80 -2.20
N ALA A 111 -3.66 9.01 -2.83
CA ALA A 111 -4.98 8.65 -2.30
C ALA A 111 -5.85 7.87 -3.30
N ALA A 112 -5.31 7.55 -4.49
CA ALA A 112 -6.02 6.83 -5.54
C ALA A 112 -5.74 5.33 -5.44
N ALA A 113 -6.28 4.68 -4.41
CA ALA A 113 -6.26 3.23 -4.29
C ALA A 113 -7.35 2.59 -5.17
N SER A 114 -7.08 1.39 -5.68
CA SER A 114 -8.13 0.50 -6.17
C SER A 114 -8.67 -0.32 -5.01
N ILE A 115 -10.00 -0.47 -4.94
CA ILE A 115 -10.69 -1.27 -3.93
C ILE A 115 -11.37 -2.43 -4.64
N ASP A 116 -11.04 -3.65 -4.23
CA ASP A 116 -11.64 -4.88 -4.74
C ASP A 116 -12.34 -5.59 -3.57
N PHE A 117 -13.66 -5.78 -3.66
CA PHE A 117 -14.43 -6.51 -2.67
C PHE A 117 -14.58 -7.98 -3.10
N ILE A 118 -14.14 -8.91 -2.25
CA ILE A 118 -14.26 -10.35 -2.44
C ILE A 118 -14.76 -10.95 -1.13
N ASP A 119 -16.05 -11.22 -1.05
CA ASP A 119 -16.74 -11.68 0.17
C ASP A 119 -15.95 -12.77 0.93
N PRO A 120 -15.65 -12.61 2.24
CA PRO A 120 -15.96 -11.49 3.16
C PRO A 120 -14.83 -10.43 3.30
N ASN A 121 -13.85 -10.43 2.40
CA ASN A 121 -12.67 -9.58 2.49
C ASN A 121 -12.74 -8.35 1.56
N VAL A 122 -12.12 -7.26 2.01
CA VAL A 122 -11.83 -6.09 1.16
C VAL A 122 -10.35 -6.04 0.91
N PHE A 123 -9.97 -5.89 -0.36
CA PHE A 123 -8.59 -5.70 -0.77
C PHE A 123 -8.39 -4.28 -1.30
N ILE A 124 -7.42 -3.58 -0.74
CA ILE A 124 -7.00 -2.26 -1.22
C ILE A 124 -5.64 -2.40 -1.87
N ASN A 125 -5.54 -1.97 -3.12
CA ASN A 125 -4.32 -2.05 -3.92
C ASN A 125 -3.85 -0.65 -4.32
N PHE A 126 -2.56 -0.41 -4.12
CA PHE A 126 -1.91 0.81 -4.59
C PHE A 126 -0.61 0.48 -5.30
N LEU A 127 -0.40 0.99 -6.51
CA LEU A 127 0.76 0.70 -7.34
C LEU A 127 1.53 1.98 -7.67
N VAL A 128 2.81 2.02 -7.28
CA VAL A 128 3.73 3.11 -7.64
C VAL A 128 4.81 2.59 -8.55
N ASP A 129 5.00 3.29 -9.67
CA ASP A 129 6.12 3.05 -10.58
C ASP A 129 7.21 4.13 -10.37
N PRO A 130 8.41 3.77 -9.91
CA PRO A 130 9.55 4.65 -9.90
C PRO A 130 10.13 4.74 -11.32
N LYS A 131 9.88 5.88 -11.97
CA LYS A 131 10.46 6.21 -13.27
C LYS A 131 11.97 6.47 -13.16
#